data_AF-A0A967LK16-F1
#
_entry.id   AF-A0A967LK16-F1
#
_cell.length_a   1.000
_cell.length_b   1.000
_cell.length_c   1.000
_cell.angle_alpha   90.00
_cell.angle_beta   90.00
_cell.angle_gamma   90.00
#
_symmetry.space_group_name_H-M   'P 1'
#
loop_
_entity.id
_entity.type
_entity.pdbx_description
1 polymer ?
#
loop_
_entity_poly.entity_id
_entity_poly.type
_entity_poly.pdbx_seq_one_letter_code
_entity_poly.pdbx_strand_id
1 'polypeptide(L)'
;MKIFVLLGSLSAFLGVALGAFGAHGLKNKVTPDMLSVWETAVLYHLVHAIGLLLIGILCHLMPDVPLLRNAGWSILVGTLLFSGSLYVLVLTG
;
A
#
# COMPACT_ATOMS: atom_id res chain seq x y z
N MET A 1 -1.25 -18.26 0.25
CA MET A 1 0.18 -18.30 -0.14
C MET A 1 0.97 -17.45 0.85
N LYS A 2 2.00 -18.01 1.50
CA LYS A 2 2.77 -17.29 2.54
C LYS A 2 3.36 -15.96 2.03
N ILE A 3 3.69 -15.87 0.74
CA ILE A 3 4.26 -14.66 0.14
C ILE A 3 3.33 -13.45 0.20
N PHE A 4 2.02 -13.58 -0.03
CA PHE A 4 1.10 -12.44 0.03
C PHE A 4 0.86 -11.97 1.46
N VAL A 5 0.87 -12.89 2.43
CA VAL A 5 0.83 -12.51 3.85
C VAL A 5 2.07 -11.71 4.21
N LEU A 6 3.26 -12.19 3.83
CA LEU A 6 4.52 -11.48 4.06
C LEU A 6 4.53 -10.09 3.40
N LEU A 7 4.18 -10.01 2.11
CA LEU A 7 4.14 -8.74 1.38
C LEU A 7 3.09 -7.79 1.96
N GLY A 8 1.90 -8.29 2.32
CA GLY A 8 0.86 -7.50 2.97
C GLY A 8 1.32 -6.96 4.34
N SER A 9 2.02 -7.76 5.14
CA SER A 9 2.59 -7.30 6.41
C SER A 9 3.67 -6.24 6.23
N LEU A 10 4.55 -6.41 5.25
CA LEU A 10 5.58 -5.41 4.92
C LEU A 10 4.94 -4.12 4.39
N SER A 11 3.94 -4.21 3.52
CA SER A 11 3.18 -3.05 3.03
C SER A 11 2.44 -2.35 4.16
N ALA A 12 1.86 -3.08 5.13
CA ALA A 12 1.21 -2.47 6.29
C ALA A 12 2.22 -1.70 7.16
N PHE A 13 3.38 -2.30 7.43
CA PHE A 13 4.48 -1.63 8.11
C PHE A 13 4.92 -0.36 7.39
N LEU A 14 5.15 -0.43 6.07
CA LEU A 14 5.53 0.72 5.26
C LEU A 14 4.45 1.79 5.24
N GLY A 15 3.18 1.43 5.10
CA GLY A 15 2.07 2.38 5.15
C GLY A 15 2.02 3.16 6.46
N VAL A 16 2.23 2.49 7.60
CA VAL A 16 2.30 3.17 8.91
C VAL A 16 3.55 4.07 9.00
N ALA A 17 4.71 3.58 8.55
CA ALA A 17 5.95 4.36 8.57
C ALA A 17 5.85 5.63 7.69
N LEU A 18 5.29 5.49 6.48
CA LEU A 18 5.06 6.59 5.55
C LEU A 18 3.98 7.57 6.08
N GLY A 19 2.95 7.06 6.76
CA GLY A 19 1.97 7.90 7.46
C GLY A 19 2.60 8.74 8.56
N ALA A 20 3.43 8.12 9.41
CA ALA A 20 4.17 8.82 10.45
C ALA A 20 5.13 9.87 9.85
N PHE A 21 5.81 9.52 8.76
CA PHE A 21 6.68 10.45 8.03
C PHE A 21 5.90 11.64 7.45
N GLY A 22 4.70 11.43 6.89
CA GLY A 22 3.82 12.50 6.44
C GLY A 22 3.48 13.48 7.57
N ALA A 23 2.97 12.94 8.69
CA ALA A 23 2.48 13.74 9.81
C ALA A 23 3.58 14.53 10.56
N HIS A 24 4.80 13.98 10.66
CA HIS A 24 5.88 14.56 11.47
C HIS A 24 7.03 15.11 10.63
N GLY A 25 7.42 14.39 9.58
CA GLY A 25 8.59 14.72 8.75
C GLY A 25 8.29 15.64 7.57
N LEU A 26 7.08 15.56 7.01
CA LEU A 26 6.71 16.22 5.76
C LEU A 26 5.77 17.41 5.94
N LYS A 27 4.92 17.41 6.98
CA LYS A 27 3.84 18.41 7.21
C LYS A 27 4.25 19.88 7.02
N ASN A 28 5.45 20.26 7.44
CA ASN A 28 5.95 21.65 7.34
C ASN A 28 6.93 21.87 6.17
N LYS A 29 7.10 20.88 5.29
CA LYS A 29 8.04 20.91 4.15
C LYS A 29 7.35 20.98 2.79
N VAL A 30 6.05 20.67 2.74
CA VAL A 30 5.24 20.68 1.52
C VAL A 30 3.99 21.51 1.73
N THR A 31 3.31 21.89 0.65
CA THR A 31 2.04 22.61 0.73
C THR A 31 0.94 21.72 1.33
N PRO A 32 -0.14 22.29 1.90
CA PRO A 32 -1.27 21.51 2.42
C PRO A 32 -1.88 20.56 1.37
N ASP A 33 -1.95 20.99 0.11
CA ASP A 33 -2.47 20.17 -0.99
C ASP A 33 -1.58 18.95 -1.24
N MET A 34 -0.25 19.13 -1.26
CA MET A 34 0.70 18.02 -1.43
C MET A 34 0.73 17.09 -0.23
N LEU A 35 0.50 17.60 0.98
CA LEU A 35 0.33 16.77 2.16
C LEU A 35 -0.94 15.90 2.05
N SER A 36 -2.05 16.46 1.56
CA SER A 36 -3.28 15.70 1.30
C SER A 36 -3.09 14.61 0.25
N VAL A 37 -2.29 14.87 -0.80
CA VAL A 37 -1.89 13.84 -1.77
C VAL A 37 -1.08 12.72 -1.12
N TRP A 38 -0.14 13.06 -0.22
CA TRP A 38 0.62 12.07 0.55
C TRP A 38 -0.29 11.22 1.44
N GLU A 39 -1.21 11.84 2.15
CA GLU A 39 -2.19 11.15 3.01
C GLU A 39 -3.07 10.20 2.19
N THR A 40 -3.50 10.63 1.00
CA THR A 40 -4.22 9.77 0.05
C THR A 40 -3.38 8.56 -0.36
N ALA A 41 -2.10 8.77 -0.69
CA ALA A 41 -1.19 7.68 -1.04
C ALA A 41 -1.04 6.65 0.09
N VAL A 42 -0.87 7.13 1.34
CA VAL A 42 -0.80 6.29 2.56
C VAL A 42 -2.10 5.52 2.78
N LEU A 43 -3.25 6.18 2.66
CA LEU A 43 -4.56 5.54 2.84
C LEU A 43 -4.71 4.34 1.90
N TYR A 44 -4.51 4.54 0.60
CA TYR A 44 -4.67 3.46 -0.38
C TYR A 44 -3.59 2.38 -0.24
N HIS A 45 -2.38 2.72 0.20
CA HIS A 45 -1.33 1.74 0.50
C HIS A 45 -1.77 0.82 1.66
N LEU A 46 -2.28 1.38 2.76
CA LEU A 46 -2.78 0.61 3.89
C LEU A 46 -4.01 -0.24 3.53
N VAL A 47 -4.94 0.31 2.75
CA VAL A 47 -6.12 -0.43 2.26
C VAL A 47 -5.68 -1.63 1.41
N HIS A 48 -4.76 -1.45 0.47
CA HIS A 48 -4.22 -2.54 -0.34
C HIS A 48 -3.39 -3.53 0.47
N ALA A 49 -2.66 -3.10 1.50
CA ALA A 49 -1.93 -4.00 2.39
C ALA A 49 -2.89 -4.97 3.10
N ILE A 50 -4.02 -4.46 3.62
CA ILE A 50 -5.08 -5.29 4.21
C ILE A 50 -5.68 -6.22 3.14
N GLY A 51 -5.97 -5.70 1.95
CA GLY A 51 -6.45 -6.51 0.82
C GLY A 51 -5.49 -7.67 0.48
N LEU A 52 -4.19 -7.42 0.49
CA LEU A 52 -3.16 -8.42 0.18
C LEU A 52 -3.04 -9.48 1.29
N LEU A 53 -3.17 -9.09 2.57
CA LEU A 53 -3.27 -10.02 3.70
C LEU A 53 -4.49 -10.94 3.55
N LEU A 54 -5.67 -10.37 3.24
CA LEU A 54 -6.90 -11.13 3.03
C LEU A 54 -6.77 -12.10 1.85
N ILE A 55 -6.22 -11.68 0.72
CA ILE A 55 -5.94 -12.57 -0.42
C ILE A 55 -4.95 -13.68 -0.02
N GLY A 56 -3.92 -13.35 0.78
CA GLY A 56 -2.98 -14.34 1.31
C GLY A 56 -3.64 -15.46 2.11
N ILE A 57 -4.61 -15.09 2.96
CA ILE A 57 -5.45 -16.00 3.76
C ILE A 57 -6.41 -16.78 2.84
N LEU A 58 -7.12 -16.12 1.93
CA LEU A 58 -8.05 -16.78 1.00
C LEU A 58 -7.33 -17.78 0.10
N CYS A 59 -6.12 -17.49 -0.39
CA CYS A 59 -5.32 -18.46 -1.14
C CYS A 59 -4.92 -19.69 -0.31
N HIS A 60 -4.99 -19.65 1.03
CA HIS A 60 -4.79 -20.83 1.87
C HIS A 60 -6.09 -21.60 2.08
N LEU A 61 -7.21 -20.89 2.26
CA LEU A 61 -8.53 -21.48 2.47
C LEU A 61 -9.16 -22.05 1.19
N MET A 62 -8.82 -21.48 0.02
CA MET A 62 -9.39 -21.81 -1.29
C MET A 62 -8.27 -22.05 -2.31
N PRO A 63 -7.48 -23.13 -2.17
CA PRO A 63 -6.29 -23.37 -3.00
C PRO A 63 -6.63 -23.59 -4.49
N ASP A 64 -7.83 -24.06 -4.81
CA ASP A 64 -8.25 -24.41 -6.17
C ASP A 64 -8.75 -23.22 -7.00
N VAL A 65 -8.70 -22.00 -6.47
CA VAL A 65 -9.14 -20.78 -7.16
C VAL A 65 -7.92 -19.98 -7.66
N PRO A 66 -7.40 -20.27 -8.88
CA PRO A 66 -6.15 -19.67 -9.36
C PRO A 66 -6.25 -18.14 -9.53
N LEU A 67 -7.46 -17.61 -9.74
CA LEU A 67 -7.70 -16.18 -9.90
C LEU A 67 -7.33 -15.36 -8.66
N LEU A 68 -7.37 -15.95 -7.45
CA LEU A 68 -6.94 -15.29 -6.22
C LEU A 68 -5.46 -14.89 -6.26
N ARG A 69 -4.62 -15.69 -6.91
CA ARG A 69 -3.21 -15.36 -7.09
C ARG A 69 -3.02 -14.14 -7.98
N ASN A 70 -3.77 -14.08 -9.07
CA ASN A 70 -3.72 -12.94 -9.99
C ASN A 70 -4.23 -11.66 -9.28
N ALA A 71 -5.30 -11.77 -8.51
CA ALA A 71 -5.82 -10.67 -7.71
C ALA A 71 -4.77 -10.11 -6.72
N GLY A 72 -4.03 -10.99 -6.02
CA GLY A 72 -2.96 -10.57 -5.10
C GLY A 72 -1.86 -9.78 -5.81
N TRP A 73 -1.38 -10.26 -6.96
CA TRP A 73 -0.39 -9.53 -7.75
C TRP A 73 -0.92 -8.21 -8.30
N SER A 74 -2.17 -8.18 -8.79
CA SER A 74 -2.80 -6.94 -9.26
C SER A 74 -2.93 -5.89 -8.17
N ILE A 75 -3.27 -6.28 -6.93
CA ILE A 75 -3.31 -5.36 -5.78
C ILE A 75 -1.91 -4.80 -5.49
N LEU A 76 -0.88 -5.66 -5.47
CA LEU A 76 0.49 -5.21 -5.21
C LEU A 76 0.97 -4.24 -6.29
N VAL A 77 0.79 -4.58 -7.57
CA VAL A 77 1.15 -3.71 -8.71
C VAL A 77 0.37 -2.41 -8.64
N GLY A 78 -0.93 -2.47 -8.37
CA GLY A 78 -1.77 -1.28 -8.18
C GLY A 78 -1.28 -0.38 -7.04
N THR A 79 -0.80 -0.96 -5.94
CA THR A 79 -0.21 -0.20 -4.82
C THR A 79 1.04 0.55 -5.25
N LEU A 80 1.95 -0.12 -5.97
CA LEU A 80 3.19 0.50 -6.45
C LEU A 80 2.92 1.60 -7.49
N LEU A 81 1.98 1.36 -8.43
CA LEU A 81 1.66 2.34 -9.47
C LEU A 81 0.89 3.54 -8.91
N PHE A 82 -0.12 3.31 -8.07
CA PHE A 82 -0.96 4.38 -7.54
C PHE A 82 -0.28 5.09 -6.36
N SER A 83 -0.15 4.42 -5.21
CA SER A 83 0.45 5.05 -4.02
C SER A 83 1.91 5.42 -4.26
N GLY A 84 2.68 4.57 -4.94
CA GLY A 84 4.07 4.86 -5.28
C GLY A 84 4.24 6.10 -6.15
N SER A 85 3.40 6.31 -7.18
CA SER A 85 3.48 7.53 -8.00
C SER A 85 3.12 8.79 -7.21
N LEU A 86 2.15 8.72 -6.30
CA LEU A 86 1.80 9.85 -5.43
C LEU A 86 2.93 10.18 -4.43
N TYR A 87 3.59 9.17 -3.85
CA TYR A 87 4.78 9.42 -3.02
C TYR A 87 5.89 10.12 -3.80
N VAL A 88 6.18 9.64 -5.01
CA VAL A 88 7.19 10.27 -5.89
C VAL A 88 6.78 11.69 -6.23
N LEU A 89 5.53 11.91 -6.64
CA LEU A 89 4.99 13.23 -6.97
C LEU A 89 5.22 14.24 -5.84
N VAL A 90 4.92 13.87 -4.59
CA VAL A 90 5.08 14.77 -3.45
C VAL A 90 6.56 15.01 -3.08
N LEU A 91 7.45 14.06 -3.35
CA LEU A 91 8.88 14.21 -3.02
C LEU A 91 9.68 14.95 -4.10
N THR A 92 9.18 14.97 -5.34
CA THR A 92 9.89 15.59 -6.48
C THR A 92 9.18 16.80 -7.08
N GLY A 93 7.94 17.08 -6.65
CA GLY A 93 7.07 18.13 -7.18
C GLY A 93 6.69 19.15 -6.13
#